data_AF-A0A953M8A3-F1
#
_entry.id   AF-A0A953M8A3-F1
#
_cell.length_a   1.000
_cell.length_b   1.000
_cell.length_c   1.000
_cell.angle_alpha   90.00
_cell.angle_beta   90.00
_cell.angle_gamma   90.00
#
_symmetry.space_group_name_H-M   'P 1'
#
loop_
_entity.id
_entity.type
_entity.pdbx_description
1 polymer ?
#
loop_
_entity_poly.entity_id
_entity_poly.type
_entity_poly.pdbx_seq_one_letter_code
_entity_poly.pdbx_strand_id
1 'polypeptide(L)'
;LFLTSVPVPSTVGLEEEVWTVGLSYGTGPWTVGVAYLEDEISFPGASSDITTWQAGGGYNLGSGVDVGLDLQMSEITGFGGGSWESQSAGLVLSVSF
;
A
#
# COMPACT_ATOMS: atom_id res chain seq x y z
N LEU A 1 -11.18 7.36 -13.26
CA LEU A 1 -11.13 5.99 -13.83
C LEU A 1 -11.99 5.12 -12.91
N PHE A 2 -13.13 4.63 -13.38
CA PHE A 2 -14.01 3.77 -12.57
C PHE A 2 -13.52 2.32 -12.71
N LEU A 3 -12.98 1.73 -11.64
CA LEU A 3 -12.72 0.30 -11.55
C LEU A 3 -14.04 -0.38 -11.18
N THR A 4 -14.76 -0.89 -12.18
CA THR A 4 -15.90 -1.79 -11.94
C THR A 4 -15.36 -3.19 -11.69
N SER A 5 -15.61 -3.75 -10.50
CA SER A 5 -15.33 -5.16 -10.23
C SER A 5 -16.17 -6.04 -11.14
N VAL A 6 -15.52 -6.74 -12.06
CA VAL A 6 -16.18 -7.74 -12.91
C VAL A 6 -16.17 -9.06 -12.14
N PRO A 7 -17.33 -9.65 -11.80
CA PRO A 7 -17.37 -10.97 -11.18
C PRO A 7 -16.90 -12.01 -12.20
N VAL A 8 -15.69 -12.53 -12.01
CA VAL A 8 -15.17 -13.63 -12.83
C VAL A 8 -15.80 -14.94 -12.30
N PRO A 9 -16.39 -15.78 -13.17
CA PRO A 9 -16.95 -17.06 -12.74
C PRO A 9 -15.86 -17.91 -12.07
N SER A 10 -16.21 -18.55 -10.95
CA SER A 10 -15.33 -19.39 -10.11
C SER A 10 -14.73 -20.63 -10.81
N THR A 11 -14.92 -20.76 -12.13
CA THR A 11 -14.48 -21.88 -12.96
C THR A 11 -13.07 -21.71 -13.53
N VAL A 12 -12.38 -20.60 -13.23
CA VAL A 12 -11.06 -20.26 -13.83
C VAL A 12 -9.87 -20.66 -12.93
N GLY A 13 -10.12 -21.15 -11.71
CA GLY A 13 -9.02 -21.47 -10.78
C GLY A 13 -8.18 -20.24 -10.40
N LEU A 14 -8.82 -19.07 -10.39
CA LEU A 14 -8.22 -17.83 -9.91
C LEU A 14 -8.10 -17.87 -8.39
N GLU A 15 -6.91 -17.63 -7.90
CA GLU A 15 -6.55 -17.56 -6.48
C GLU A 15 -5.98 -16.17 -6.21
N GLU A 16 -6.38 -15.56 -5.10
CA GLU A 16 -5.91 -14.24 -4.65
C GLU A 16 -5.42 -14.38 -3.20
N GLU A 17 -4.17 -14.04 -2.95
CA GLU A 17 -3.56 -14.01 -1.62
C GLU A 17 -3.09 -12.60 -1.29
N VAL A 18 -3.59 -12.05 -0.18
CA VAL A 18 -3.24 -10.70 0.27
C VAL A 18 -2.76 -10.77 1.71
N TRP A 19 -1.58 -10.19 1.96
CA TRP A 19 -1.06 -10.02 3.30
C TRP A 19 -0.47 -8.63 3.52
N THR A 20 -0.46 -8.23 4.78
CA THR A 20 0.06 -6.93 5.19
C THR A 20 0.72 -7.09 6.54
N VAL A 21 1.94 -6.58 6.64
CA VAL A 21 2.66 -6.46 7.90
C VAL A 21 3.13 -5.02 8.05
N GLY A 22 3.01 -4.49 9.26
CA GLY A 22 3.46 -3.15 9.54
C GLY A 22 3.90 -3.01 10.98
N LEU A 23 4.84 -2.10 11.20
CA LEU A 23 5.27 -1.69 12.52
C LEU A 23 5.23 -0.18 12.61
N SER A 24 4.61 0.32 13.66
CA SER A 24 4.56 1.73 14.02
C SER A 24 5.12 1.93 15.41
N TYR A 25 5.91 2.98 15.58
CA TYR A 25 6.41 3.42 16.87
C TYR A 25 6.11 4.90 17.08
N GLY A 26 5.38 5.19 18.15
CA GLY A 26 5.08 6.55 18.60
C GLY A 26 5.85 6.86 19.88
N THR A 27 6.50 8.03 19.92
CA THR A 27 7.15 8.55 21.13
C THR A 27 6.99 10.06 21.23
N GLY A 28 6.29 10.51 22.27
CA GLY A 28 5.93 11.91 22.45
C GLY A 28 5.11 12.45 21.25
N PRO A 29 5.47 13.60 20.68
CA PRO A 29 4.78 14.16 19.51
C PRO A 29 5.12 13.48 18.19
N TRP A 30 6.09 12.54 18.15
CA TRP A 30 6.53 11.88 16.91
C TRP A 30 5.88 10.51 16.75
N THR A 31 5.49 10.18 15.52
CA THR A 31 5.11 8.83 15.10
C THR A 31 5.91 8.46 13.87
N VAL A 32 6.41 7.24 13.79
CA VAL A 32 7.03 6.68 12.58
C VAL A 32 6.50 5.28 12.33
N GLY A 33 6.44 4.87 11.08
CA GLY A 33 5.97 3.55 10.71
C GLY A 33 6.52 3.09 9.38
N VAL A 34 6.59 1.78 9.24
CA VAL A 34 6.89 1.09 7.98
C VAL A 34 5.87 -0.02 7.81
N ALA A 35 5.42 -0.23 6.58
CA ALA A 35 4.54 -1.31 6.21
C ALA A 35 5.02 -1.96 4.91
N TYR A 36 4.72 -3.24 4.81
CA TYR A 36 4.87 -4.05 3.62
C TYR A 36 3.52 -4.68 3.31
N LEU A 37 3.09 -4.55 2.06
CA LEU A 37 1.87 -5.16 1.55
C LEU A 37 2.24 -6.00 0.33
N GLU A 38 1.64 -7.16 0.23
CA GLU A 38 1.75 -8.02 -0.94
C GLU A 38 0.38 -8.57 -1.30
N ASP A 39 0.13 -8.56 -2.60
CA ASP A 39 -1.09 -9.02 -3.25
C ASP A 39 -0.68 -9.85 -4.46
N GLU A 40 -0.93 -11.16 -4.40
CA GLU A 40 -0.66 -12.09 -5.48
C GLU A 40 -1.98 -12.60 -6.05
N ILE A 41 -2.14 -12.46 -7.36
CA ILE A 41 -3.24 -13.04 -8.13
C ILE A 41 -2.66 -14.11 -9.05
N SER A 42 -3.13 -15.34 -8.92
CA SER A 42 -2.65 -16.46 -9.73
C SER A 42 -3.80 -17.24 -10.38
N PHE A 43 -3.49 -17.87 -11.51
CA PHE A 43 -4.33 -18.87 -12.17
C PHE A 43 -3.44 -19.91 -12.87
N PRO A 44 -3.99 -21.06 -13.31
CA PRO A 44 -3.18 -22.10 -13.92
C PRO A 44 -2.30 -21.58 -15.08
N GLY A 45 -0.99 -21.54 -14.84
CA GLY A 45 0.02 -21.15 -15.83
C GLY A 45 0.47 -19.68 -15.79
N ALA A 46 -0.03 -18.83 -14.89
CA ALA A 46 0.46 -17.47 -14.71
C ALA A 46 0.14 -16.89 -13.31
N SER A 47 1.03 -16.05 -12.79
CA SER A 47 0.83 -15.23 -11.60
C SER A 47 1.13 -13.76 -11.89
N SER A 48 0.60 -12.88 -11.04
CA SER A 48 0.87 -11.45 -11.02
C SER A 48 0.95 -11.02 -9.57
N ASP A 49 1.95 -10.21 -9.25
CA ASP A 49 2.29 -9.84 -7.88
C ASP A 49 2.36 -8.32 -7.77
N ILE A 50 1.83 -7.78 -6.69
CA ILE A 50 1.96 -6.37 -6.33
C ILE A 50 2.61 -6.31 -4.95
N THR A 51 3.82 -5.77 -4.90
CA THR A 51 4.56 -5.55 -3.66
C THR A 51 4.60 -4.07 -3.37
N THR A 52 4.21 -3.65 -2.16
CA THR A 52 4.24 -2.25 -1.75
C THR A 52 4.99 -2.07 -0.44
N TRP A 53 6.02 -1.22 -0.47
CA TRP A 53 6.67 -0.67 0.70
C TRP A 53 6.10 0.70 1.02
N GLN A 54 5.75 0.92 2.27
CA GLN A 54 5.33 2.22 2.76
C GLN A 54 6.16 2.60 3.98
N ALA A 55 6.69 3.81 4.00
CA ALA A 55 7.40 4.39 5.14
C ALA A 55 6.85 5.78 5.40
N GLY A 56 6.46 6.06 6.63
CA GLY A 56 5.87 7.34 6.97
C GLY A 56 6.17 7.75 8.39
N GLY A 57 5.92 9.01 8.67
CA GLY A 57 6.00 9.55 10.01
C GLY A 57 5.23 10.85 10.15
N GLY A 58 4.85 11.16 11.37
CA GLY A 58 4.11 12.35 11.70
C GLY A 58 4.65 13.04 12.94
N TYR A 59 4.34 14.32 13.03
CA TYR A 59 4.59 15.15 14.18
C TYR A 59 3.32 15.88 14.58
N ASN A 60 2.89 15.68 15.83
CA ASN A 60 1.83 16.43 16.44
C ASN A 60 2.40 17.77 16.93
N LEU A 61 1.96 18.87 16.32
CA LEU A 61 2.40 20.22 16.65
C LEU A 61 1.70 20.77 17.91
N GLY A 62 0.77 20.00 18.50
CA GLY A 62 -0.14 20.47 19.53
C GLY A 62 -1.26 21.34 18.95
N SER A 63 -2.25 21.68 19.78
CA SER A 63 -3.38 22.55 19.39
C SER A 63 -4.25 22.01 18.23
N GLY A 64 -4.32 20.68 18.05
CA GLY A 64 -5.14 20.05 17.01
C GLY A 64 -4.51 20.05 15.61
N VAL A 65 -3.22 20.38 15.50
CA VAL A 65 -2.48 20.41 14.22
C VAL A 65 -1.49 19.25 14.16
N ASP A 66 -1.54 18.50 13.06
CA ASP A 66 -0.65 17.37 12.78
C ASP A 66 -0.02 17.54 11.38
N VAL A 67 1.27 17.27 11.29
CA VAL A 67 1.98 17.15 10.01
C VAL A 67 2.45 15.71 9.82
N GLY A 68 2.24 15.14 8.64
CA GLY A 68 2.63 13.79 8.29
C GLY A 68 3.34 13.76 6.94
N LEU A 69 4.37 12.93 6.83
CA LEU A 69 5.03 12.59 5.58
C LEU A 69 4.94 11.08 5.36
N ASP A 70 4.72 10.69 4.13
CA ASP A 70 4.52 9.32 3.69
C ASP A 70 5.27 9.12 2.37
N LEU A 71 5.96 7.99 2.25
CA LEU A 71 6.61 7.51 1.06
C LEU A 71 6.07 6.13 0.77
N GLN A 72 5.65 5.92 -0.47
CA GLN A 72 5.12 4.64 -0.94
C GLN A 72 5.84 4.24 -2.23
N MET A 73 6.30 3.01 -2.28
CA MET A 73 6.91 2.39 -3.44
C MET A 73 6.21 1.07 -3.71
N SER A 74 5.61 0.95 -4.89
CA SER A 74 4.92 -0.25 -5.34
C SER A 74 5.60 -0.80 -6.58
N GLU A 75 5.88 -2.09 -6.59
CA GLU A 75 6.29 -2.84 -7.76
C GLU A 75 5.15 -3.78 -8.17
N ILE A 76 4.82 -3.77 -9.45
CA ILE A 76 3.77 -4.59 -10.04
C ILE A 76 4.45 -5.51 -11.04
N THR A 77 4.46 -6.81 -10.77
CA THR A 77 4.83 -7.83 -11.75
C THR A 77 3.57 -8.36 -12.40
N GLY A 78 3.40 -8.10 -13.69
CA GLY A 78 2.23 -8.52 -14.46
C GLY A 78 2.35 -9.94 -14.99
N PHE A 79 1.19 -10.49 -15.36
CA PHE A 79 1.10 -11.76 -16.09
C PHE A 79 1.94 -11.71 -17.37
N GLY A 80 3.05 -12.44 -17.40
CA GLY A 80 4.02 -12.43 -18.51
C GLY A 80 5.41 -11.90 -18.15
N GLY A 81 5.66 -11.55 -16.88
CA GLY A 81 7.01 -11.25 -16.35
C GLY A 81 7.50 -9.83 -16.61
N GLY A 82 6.62 -8.92 -17.02
CA GLY A 82 6.93 -7.49 -17.05
C GLY A 82 6.73 -6.87 -15.67
N SER A 83 7.65 -6.02 -15.22
CA SER A 83 7.50 -5.26 -13.98
C SER A 83 7.31 -3.76 -14.23
N TRP A 84 6.50 -3.12 -13.39
CA TRP A 84 6.33 -1.66 -13.34
C TRP A 84 6.56 -1.17 -11.92
N GLU A 85 7.33 -0.11 -11.81
CA GLU A 85 7.61 0.52 -10.52
C GLU A 85 6.82 1.84 -10.42
N SER A 86 6.22 2.07 -9.26
CA SER A 86 5.46 3.28 -8.94
C SER A 86 5.93 3.81 -7.58
N GLN A 87 6.48 5.02 -7.59
CA GLN A 87 6.90 5.71 -6.37
C GLN A 87 6.04 6.96 -6.16
N SER A 88 5.61 7.17 -4.93
CA SER A 88 4.86 8.37 -4.52
C SER A 88 5.30 8.86 -3.14
N ALA A 89 5.10 10.16 -2.93
CA ALA A 89 5.36 10.82 -1.67
C ALA A 89 4.16 11.70 -1.32
N GLY A 90 3.66 11.55 -0.10
CA GLY A 90 2.58 12.33 0.48
C GLY A 90 3.09 13.27 1.56
N LEU A 91 2.59 14.50 1.56
CA LEU A 91 2.64 15.39 2.72
C LEU A 91 1.20 15.69 3.12
N VAL A 92 0.88 15.49 4.40
CA VAL A 92 -0.43 15.74 4.96
C VAL A 92 -0.28 16.77 6.07
N LEU A 93 -1.12 17.80 6.00
CA LEU A 93 -1.36 18.73 7.11
C LEU A 93 -2.81 18.55 7.52
N SER A 94 -3.02 18.17 8.77
CA SER A 94 -4.35 18.07 9.37
C SER A 94 -4.53 19.16 10.41
N VAL A 95 -5.70 19.80 10.40
CA VAL A 95 -6.12 20.78 11.41
C VAL A 95 -7.50 20.36 11.89
N SER A 96 -7.62 20.10 13.18
CA SER A 96 -8.87 19.71 13.85
C SER A 96 -9.30 20.82 14.81
N PHE A 97 -10.60 21.15 14.82
CA PHE A 97 -11.23 22.21 15.61
C PHE A 97 -12.40 21.68 16.43
#